data_AF-A0A524CAV6-F1
#
_entry.id   AF-A0A524CAV6-F1
#
_cell.length_a   1.000
_cell.length_b   1.000
_cell.length_c   1.000
_cell.angle_alpha   90.00
_cell.angle_beta   90.00
_cell.angle_gamma   90.00
#
_symmetry.space_group_name_H-M   'P 1'
#
loop_
_entity.id
_entity.type
_entity.pdbx_description
1 polymer ?
#
loop_
_entity_poly.entity_id
_entity_poly.type
_entity_poly.pdbx_seq_one_letter_code
_entity_poly.pdbx_strand_id
1 'polypeptide(L)'
;MSENDIMSESECYNRIINFFQKDTKDEEKIEIWKNRSYIKLMRKLNDDRSKVLAKNAILLILNLFENFPPDIYNNMGDKLEHLDSKEKQKVLSQLKKEAF
;
A
#
# COMPACT_ATOMS: atom_id res chain seq x y z
N MET A 1 27.82 16.00 -13.27
CA MET A 1 26.39 15.97 -12.88
C MET A 1 25.56 16.13 -14.14
N SER A 2 24.91 15.06 -14.60
CA SER A 2 23.82 15.10 -15.58
C SER A 2 23.28 13.68 -15.77
N GLU A 3 22.50 13.19 -14.82
CA GLU A 3 21.74 11.94 -14.99
C GLU A 3 20.25 12.27 -14.81
N ASN A 4 19.67 12.90 -15.83
CA ASN A 4 18.27 12.65 -16.17
C ASN A 4 18.23 11.25 -16.78
N ASP A 5 18.41 10.23 -15.95
CA ASP A 5 18.30 8.85 -16.37
C ASP A 5 16.81 8.59 -16.61
N ILE A 6 16.40 8.71 -17.88
CA ILE A 6 15.07 8.31 -18.34
C ILE A 6 15.06 6.78 -18.29
N MET A 7 14.93 6.27 -17.07
CA MET A 7 14.66 4.88 -16.77
C MET A 7 13.46 4.45 -17.60
N SER A 8 13.69 3.49 -18.50
CA SER A 8 12.61 2.89 -19.27
C SER A 8 11.59 2.22 -18.34
N GLU A 9 10.35 2.08 -18.81
CA GLU A 9 9.29 1.39 -18.06
C GLU A 9 9.70 -0.03 -17.66
N SER A 10 10.28 -0.78 -18.60
CA SER A 10 10.80 -2.13 -18.35
C SER A 10 11.86 -2.15 -17.27
N GLU A 11 12.79 -1.19 -17.27
CA GLU A 11 13.83 -1.12 -16.26
C GLU A 11 13.27 -0.78 -14.87
N CYS A 12 12.25 0.07 -14.80
CA CYS A 12 11.53 0.36 -13.57
C CYS A 12 10.89 -0.91 -12.99
N TYR A 13 10.18 -1.68 -13.81
CA TYR A 13 9.51 -2.91 -13.37
C TYR A 13 10.52 -4.00 -12.99
N ASN A 14 11.59 -4.16 -13.77
CA ASN A 14 12.65 -5.11 -13.45
C ASN A 14 13.30 -4.80 -12.10
N ARG A 15 13.53 -3.51 -11.77
CA ARG A 15 14.06 -3.15 -10.44
C ARG A 15 13.11 -3.53 -9.30
N ILE A 16 11.80 -3.39 -9.50
CA ILE A 16 10.79 -3.78 -8.50
C ILE A 16 10.77 -5.30 -8.33
N ILE A 17 10.69 -6.05 -9.43
CA ILE A 17 10.65 -7.52 -9.42
C ILE A 17 11.94 -8.08 -8.81
N ASN A 18 13.10 -7.56 -9.21
CA ASN A 18 14.38 -7.99 -8.68
C ASN A 18 14.51 -7.71 -7.18
N PHE A 19 13.89 -6.64 -6.67
CA PHE A 19 13.88 -6.38 -5.24
C PHE A 19 12.97 -7.36 -4.50
N PHE A 20 11.77 -7.64 -5.03
CA PHE A 20 10.82 -8.60 -4.47
C PHE A 20 11.39 -10.03 -4.42
N GLN A 21 12.12 -10.44 -5.44
CA GLN A 21 12.73 -11.77 -5.51
C GLN A 21 13.95 -11.95 -4.61
N LYS A 22 14.51 -10.88 -4.05
CA LYS A 22 15.58 -11.02 -3.06
C LYS A 22 14.98 -11.64 -1.81
N ASP A 23 15.59 -12.71 -1.30
CA ASP A 23 15.25 -13.37 -0.03
C ASP A 23 15.65 -12.50 1.18
N THR A 24 15.16 -11.26 1.20
CA THR A 24 15.34 -10.32 2.30
C THR A 24 14.22 -10.57 3.28
N LYS A 25 14.51 -11.28 4.37
CA LYS A 25 13.55 -11.52 5.48
C LYS A 25 13.45 -10.34 6.46
N ASP A 26 14.11 -9.24 6.13
CA ASP A 26 14.17 -8.04 6.95
C ASP A 26 13.01 -7.12 6.57
N GLU A 27 11.92 -7.22 7.34
CA GLU A 27 10.69 -6.45 7.15
C GLU A 27 10.95 -4.94 7.18
N GLU A 28 11.84 -4.46 8.07
CA GLU A 28 12.18 -3.04 8.16
C GLU A 28 12.84 -2.54 6.88
N LYS A 29 13.78 -3.31 6.31
CA LYS A 29 14.40 -2.96 5.03
C LYS A 29 13.40 -2.95 3.87
N ILE A 30 12.44 -3.88 3.88
CA ILE A 30 11.37 -3.92 2.87
C ILE A 30 10.52 -2.65 2.98
N GLU A 31 10.07 -2.29 4.18
CA GLU A 31 9.26 -1.09 4.42
C GLU A 31 10.00 0.20 4.03
N ILE A 32 11.27 0.32 4.41
CA ILE A 32 12.10 1.47 4.01
C ILE A 32 12.19 1.57 2.48
N TRP A 33 12.37 0.44 1.80
CA TRP A 33 12.45 0.42 0.34
C TRP A 33 11.11 0.78 -0.32
N LYS A 34 9.99 0.24 0.18
CA LYS A 34 8.63 0.58 -0.30
C LYS A 34 8.37 2.08 -0.17
N ASN A 35 8.58 2.64 1.02
CA ASN A 35 8.37 4.06 1.30
C ASN A 35 9.22 4.97 0.39
N ARG A 36 10.50 4.65 0.24
CA ARG A 36 11.38 5.39 -0.68
C ARG A 36 10.94 5.30 -2.14
N SER A 37 10.45 4.13 -2.56
CA SER A 37 9.97 3.90 -3.92
C SER A 37 8.68 4.68 -4.17
N TYR A 38 7.72 4.64 -3.25
CA TYR A 38 6.48 5.43 -3.33
C TYR A 38 6.75 6.92 -3.42
N ILE A 39 7.62 7.47 -2.57
CA ILE A 39 7.98 8.91 -2.63
C ILE A 39 8.53 9.28 -4.01
N LYS A 40 9.41 8.45 -4.59
CA LYS A 40 9.96 8.69 -5.93
C LYS A 40 8.89 8.62 -7.02
N LEU A 41 7.99 7.64 -6.95
CA LEU A 41 6.92 7.46 -7.93
C LEU A 41 5.85 8.56 -7.81
N MET A 42 5.50 8.99 -6.60
CA MET A 42 4.56 10.08 -6.37
C MET A 42 5.06 11.41 -6.94
N ARG A 43 6.37 11.68 -6.87
CA ARG A 43 6.95 12.86 -7.54
C ARG A 43 6.76 12.84 -9.06
N LYS A 44 6.71 11.65 -9.65
CA LYS A 44 6.45 11.44 -11.10
C LYS A 44 4.95 11.49 -11.46
N LEU A 45 4.03 11.39 -10.49
CA LEU A 45 2.59 11.52 -10.76
C LEU A 45 2.19 12.95 -11.20
N ASN A 46 2.99 13.95 -10.82
CA ASN A 46 2.79 15.34 -11.19
C ASN A 46 3.28 15.66 -12.61
N ASP A 47 3.94 14.71 -13.29
CA ASP A 47 4.40 14.84 -14.66
C ASP A 47 3.55 13.96 -15.58
N ASP A 48 2.80 14.57 -16.49
CA ASP A 48 1.87 13.86 -17.38
C ASP A 48 2.53 12.80 -18.26
N ARG A 49 3.83 12.94 -18.56
CA ARG A 49 4.57 11.95 -19.37
C ARG A 49 4.90 10.67 -18.60
N SER A 50 5.10 10.76 -17.30
CA SER A 50 5.53 9.63 -16.46
C SER A 50 4.46 9.13 -15.49
N LYS A 51 3.29 9.79 -15.47
CA LYS A 51 2.13 9.47 -14.63
C LYS A 51 1.63 8.04 -14.79
N VAL A 52 1.50 7.53 -16.02
CA VAL A 52 1.01 6.16 -16.28
C VAL A 52 2.00 5.13 -15.73
N LEU A 53 3.28 5.29 -16.05
CA LEU A 53 4.36 4.46 -15.51
C LEU A 53 4.35 4.47 -13.98
N ALA A 54 4.25 5.66 -13.37
CA ALA A 54 4.25 5.80 -11.92
C ALA A 54 3.06 5.09 -11.27
N LYS A 55 1.85 5.23 -11.82
CA LYS A 55 0.65 4.52 -11.35
C LYS A 55 0.84 3.01 -11.42
N ASN A 56 1.26 2.50 -12.58
CA ASN A 56 1.44 1.07 -12.79
C ASN A 56 2.54 0.49 -11.89
N ALA A 57 3.64 1.22 -11.68
CA ALA A 57 4.70 0.84 -10.75
C ALA A 57 4.20 0.79 -9.29
N ILE A 58 3.38 1.76 -8.86
CA ILE A 58 2.77 1.75 -7.52
C ILE A 58 1.85 0.53 -7.37
N LEU A 59 0.99 0.26 -8.35
CA LEU A 59 0.11 -0.91 -8.35
C LEU A 59 0.91 -2.21 -8.28
N LEU A 60 2.03 -2.31 -9.00
CA LEU A 60 2.90 -3.48 -8.95
C LEU A 60 3.50 -3.69 -7.55
N ILE A 61 4.01 -2.64 -6.90
CA ILE A 61 4.56 -2.74 -5.54
C ILE A 61 3.46 -3.17 -4.56
N LEU A 62 2.26 -2.58 -4.64
CA LEU A 62 1.14 -2.95 -3.78
C LEU A 62 0.79 -4.44 -3.94
N ASN A 63 0.64 -4.93 -5.17
CA ASN A 63 0.26 -6.32 -5.40
C ASN A 63 1.33 -7.34 -4.96
N LEU A 64 2.62 -6.97 -5.01
CA LEU A 64 3.70 -7.88 -4.64
C LEU A 64 3.89 -7.96 -3.14
N PHE A 65 3.81 -6.83 -2.42
CA PHE A 65 4.22 -6.76 -1.03
C PHE A 65 3.05 -6.67 -0.04
N GLU A 66 1.89 -6.20 -0.48
CA GLU A 66 0.73 -6.11 0.39
C GLU A 66 -0.13 -7.35 0.15
N ASN A 67 -0.15 -8.25 1.14
CA ASN A 67 -1.24 -9.21 1.25
C ASN A 67 -2.46 -8.46 1.78
N PHE A 68 -3.10 -7.64 0.93
CA PHE A 68 -4.44 -7.16 1.24
C PHE A 68 -5.37 -8.38 1.21
N PRO A 69 -5.92 -8.83 2.35
CA PRO A 69 -7.05 -9.73 2.28
C PRO A 69 -8.14 -8.95 1.54
N PRO A 70 -8.83 -9.53 0.57
CA PRO A 70 -9.92 -8.84 -0.14
C PRO A 70 -11.08 -8.40 0.78
N ASP A 71 -10.99 -8.56 2.11
CA ASP A 71 -12.12 -8.53 3.03
C ASP A 71 -11.86 -7.96 4.44
N ILE A 72 -10.77 -7.25 4.74
CA ILE A 72 -10.70 -6.58 6.08
C ILE A 72 -11.74 -5.46 6.19
N TYR A 73 -12.15 -4.85 5.07
CA TYR A 73 -13.15 -3.78 5.05
C TYR A 73 -14.61 -4.26 4.93
N ASN A 74 -14.85 -5.48 4.41
CA ASN A 74 -16.22 -6.00 4.29
C ASN A 74 -16.81 -6.46 5.63
N ASN A 75 -15.97 -6.83 6.60
CA ASN A 75 -16.42 -7.22 7.94
C ASN A 75 -16.61 -6.04 8.92
N MET A 76 -16.40 -4.80 8.48
CA MET A 76 -16.72 -3.61 9.30
C MET A 76 -18.16 -3.12 9.13
N GLY A 77 -19.00 -3.87 8.41
CA GLY A 77 -20.36 -3.48 8.05
C GLY A 77 -21.43 -4.48 8.49
N ASP A 78 -21.38 -5.02 9.71
CA ASP A 78 -22.56 -5.70 10.24
C ASP A 78 -23.67 -4.68 10.48
N LYS A 79 -24.87 -4.93 9.92
CA LYS A 79 -26.02 -4.09 10.26
C LYS A 79 -26.24 -4.20 11.76
N LEU A 80 -26.43 -3.06 12.44
CA LEU A 80 -26.73 -3.00 13.88
C LEU A 80 -27.85 -3.98 14.28
N GLU A 81 -28.79 -4.25 13.39
CA GLU A 81 -29.90 -5.19 13.61
C GLU A 81 -29.45 -6.64 13.83
N HIS A 82 -28.30 -7.05 13.29
CA HIS A 82 -27.76 -8.40 13.40
C HIS A 82 -26.79 -8.59 14.58
N LEU A 83 -26.36 -7.51 15.22
CA LEU A 83 -25.52 -7.59 16.41
C LEU A 83 -26.38 -7.98 17.63
N ASP A 84 -25.95 -9.00 18.35
CA ASP A 84 -26.55 -9.34 19.64
C ASP A 84 -26.32 -8.18 20.64
N SER A 85 -27.22 -8.08 21.61
CA SER A 85 -27.20 -7.13 22.72
C SER A 85 -25.81 -6.95 23.37
N LYS A 86 -25.06 -8.05 23.54
CA LYS A 86 -23.71 -8.05 24.11
C LYS A 86 -22.67 -7.41 23.19
N GLU A 87 -22.78 -7.64 21.88
CA GLU A 87 -21.89 -7.07 20.87
C GLU A 87 -22.14 -5.58 20.71
N LYS A 88 -23.40 -5.15 20.69
CA LYS A 88 -23.80 -3.73 20.69
C LYS A 88 -23.18 -2.96 21.85
N GLN A 89 -23.25 -3.51 23.06
CA GLN A 89 -22.66 -2.87 24.24
C GLN A 89 -21.14 -2.77 24.14
N LYS A 90 -20.47 -3.78 23.58
CA LYS A 90 -19.03 -3.76 23.36
C LYS A 90 -18.63 -2.66 22.36
N VAL A 91 -19.32 -2.57 21.22
CA VAL A 91 -19.07 -1.52 20.21
C VAL A 91 -19.31 -0.13 20.79
N LEU A 92 -20.43 0.08 21.50
CA LEU A 92 -20.71 1.36 22.17
C LEU A 92 -19.65 1.74 23.20
N SER A 93 -19.11 0.75 23.92
CA SER A 93 -18.06 0.99 24.91
C SER A 93 -16.72 1.36 24.27
N GLN A 94 -16.41 0.79 23.10
CA GLN A 94 -15.22 1.14 22.32
C GLN A 94 -15.34 2.56 21.73
N LEU A 95 -16.47 2.88 21.10
CA LEU A 95 -16.73 4.22 20.56
C LEU A 95 -16.67 5.32 21.63
N LYS A 96 -17.18 5.05 22.83
CA LYS A 96 -17.08 6.00 23.96
C LYS A 96 -15.64 6.21 24.45
N LYS A 97 -14.77 5.22 24.28
CA LYS A 97 -13.34 5.34 24.66
C LYS A 97 -12.52 6.07 23.61
N GLU A 98 -12.91 6.01 22.34
CA GLU A 98 -12.23 6.71 21.24
C GLU A 98 -12.62 8.19 21.16
N ALA A 99 -13.77 8.57 21.71
CA ALA A 99 -14.26 9.95 21.75
C ALA A 99 -13.72 10.80 22.93
N PHE A 100 -12.74 10.29 23.68
CA PHE A 100 -12.06 10.99 24.78
C PHE A 100 -10.54 10.82 24.70
#